data_AF-A0A6A3DWB8-F1
#
_entry.id   AF-A0A6A3DWB8-F1
#
_cell.length_a   1.000
_cell.length_b   1.000
_cell.length_c   1.000
_cell.angle_alpha   90.00
_cell.angle_beta   90.00
_cell.angle_gamma   90.00
#
_symmetry.space_group_name_H-M   'P 1'
#
loop_
_entity.id
_entity.type
_entity.pdbx_description
1 polymer ?
#
loop_
_entity_poly.entity_id
_entity_poly.type
_entity_poly.pdbx_seq_one_letter_code
_entity_poly.pdbx_strand_id
1 'polypeptide(L)'
;MSEVFQAFAETMQSRSRATLSYRPQANGQQERSVKTVMQSVRVYAEDPLQQNWDEIAEKLIFAINNSQDGTRKETPFYLVHGWDAQSTLKAMSSSLKRGSGRQSDALAWRREVNRQQEIALSMAK
;
A
#
# COMPACT_ATOMS: atom_id res chain seq x y z
N MET A 1 -28.93 -4.82 -2.48
CA MET A 1 -28.17 -3.96 -1.55
C MET A 1 -29.07 -3.72 -0.36
N SER A 2 -28.57 -3.76 0.88
CA SER A 2 -29.42 -3.49 2.05
C SER A 2 -29.95 -2.06 1.98
N GLU A 3 -31.21 -1.85 2.39
CA GLU A 3 -31.85 -0.52 2.45
C GLU A 3 -31.02 0.45 3.31
N VAL A 4 -30.43 -0.05 4.40
CA VAL A 4 -29.55 0.73 5.28
C VAL A 4 -28.33 1.27 4.52
N PHE A 5 -27.72 0.45 3.67
CA PHE A 5 -26.53 0.85 2.92
C PHE A 5 -26.88 1.81 1.77
N GLN A 6 -28.07 1.66 1.21
CA GLN A 6 -28.58 2.58 0.20
C GLN A 6 -28.87 3.97 0.79
N ALA A 7 -29.55 4.05 1.92
CA ALA A 7 -29.80 5.30 2.64
C ALA A 7 -28.49 6.00 3.04
N PHE A 8 -27.48 5.23 3.47
CA PHE A 8 -26.14 5.75 3.75
C PHE A 8 -25.48 6.35 2.50
N ALA A 9 -25.51 5.64 1.37
CA ALA A 9 -24.93 6.14 0.12
C ALA A 9 -25.61 7.43 -0.37
N GLU A 10 -26.94 7.50 -0.26
CA GLU A 10 -27.73 8.69 -0.60
C GLU A 10 -27.37 9.88 0.30
N THR A 11 -27.23 9.65 1.62
CA THR A 11 -26.80 10.68 2.58
C THR A 11 -25.41 11.22 2.25
N MET A 12 -24.48 10.34 1.87
CA MET A 12 -23.12 10.70 1.44
C MET A 12 -23.05 11.25 0.01
N GLN A 13 -24.20 11.41 -0.68
CA GLN A 13 -24.30 11.80 -2.09
C GLN A 13 -23.44 10.92 -3.02
N SER A 14 -23.27 9.65 -2.65
CA SER A 14 -22.43 8.69 -3.34
C SER A 14 -23.27 7.77 -4.23
N ARG A 15 -22.77 7.53 -5.45
CA ARG A 15 -23.41 6.60 -6.38
C ARG A 15 -22.88 5.19 -6.15
N SER A 16 -23.75 4.31 -5.68
CA SER A 16 -23.42 2.89 -5.58
C SER A 16 -23.34 2.21 -6.96
N ARG A 17 -22.30 1.38 -7.18
CA ARG A 17 -22.10 0.58 -8.39
C ARG A 17 -21.85 -0.86 -8.01
N ALA A 18 -22.79 -1.74 -8.37
CA ALA A 18 -22.66 -3.17 -8.13
C ALA A 18 -22.01 -3.87 -9.33
N THR A 19 -21.09 -4.79 -9.04
CA THR A 19 -20.60 -5.75 -10.02
C THR A 19 -21.63 -6.86 -10.22
N LEU A 20 -21.76 -7.39 -11.44
CA LEU A 20 -22.66 -8.50 -11.70
C LEU A 20 -22.24 -9.73 -10.89
N SER A 21 -23.22 -10.54 -10.45
CA SER A 21 -22.97 -11.76 -9.68
C SER A 21 -21.96 -12.68 -10.40
N TYR A 22 -21.06 -13.27 -9.62
CA TYR A 22 -20.01 -14.18 -10.11
C TYR A 22 -19.10 -13.60 -11.21
N ARG A 23 -18.93 -12.27 -11.26
CA ARG A 23 -17.98 -11.58 -12.17
C ARG A 23 -16.92 -10.78 -11.43
N PRO A 24 -16.06 -11.44 -10.62
CA PRO A 24 -15.00 -10.78 -9.86
C PRO A 24 -14.07 -9.91 -10.73
N GLN A 25 -13.77 -10.38 -11.96
CA GLN A 25 -12.86 -9.72 -12.90
C GLN A 25 -13.30 -8.30 -13.30
N ALA A 26 -14.61 -8.01 -13.25
CA ALA A 26 -15.13 -6.68 -13.56
C ALA A 26 -14.75 -5.62 -12.50
N ASN A 27 -14.24 -6.04 -11.34
CA ASN A 27 -13.63 -5.16 -10.33
C ASN A 27 -12.18 -5.56 -10.00
N GLY A 28 -11.42 -6.04 -11.00
CA GLY A 28 -10.11 -6.64 -10.78
C GLY A 28 -9.06 -5.74 -10.11
N GLN A 29 -9.18 -4.40 -10.20
CA GLN A 29 -8.31 -3.50 -9.46
C GLN A 29 -8.52 -3.65 -7.94
N GLN A 30 -9.78 -3.58 -7.49
CA GLN A 30 -10.11 -3.73 -6.08
C GLN A 30 -9.71 -5.11 -5.59
N GLU A 31 -9.95 -6.16 -6.37
CA GLU A 31 -9.62 -7.54 -5.97
C GLU A 31 -8.12 -7.77 -5.79
N ARG A 32 -7.29 -7.20 -6.68
CA ARG A 32 -5.84 -7.26 -6.49
C ARG A 32 -5.41 -6.53 -5.22
N SER A 33 -5.99 -5.36 -4.95
CA SER A 33 -5.70 -4.61 -3.72
C SER A 33 -6.12 -5.39 -2.47
N VAL A 34 -7.32 -5.96 -2.46
CA VAL A 34 -7.84 -6.79 -1.36
C VAL A 34 -6.95 -8.02 -1.14
N LYS A 35 -6.52 -8.68 -2.22
CA LYS A 35 -5.62 -9.82 -2.13
C LYS A 35 -4.30 -9.45 -1.42
N THR A 36 -3.69 -8.32 -1.79
CA THR A 36 -2.46 -7.85 -1.14
C THR A 36 -2.68 -7.60 0.36
N VAL A 37 -3.74 -6.85 0.72
CA VAL A 37 -4.05 -6.57 2.13
C VAL A 37 -4.28 -7.86 2.92
N MET A 38 -5.12 -8.77 2.41
CA MET A 38 -5.43 -10.02 3.08
C MET A 38 -4.20 -10.91 3.26
N GLN A 39 -3.35 -11.01 2.23
CA GLN A 39 -2.12 -11.80 2.32
C GLN A 39 -1.15 -11.20 3.35
N SER A 40 -1.04 -9.87 3.42
CA SER A 40 -0.21 -9.18 4.41
C SER A 40 -0.74 -9.36 5.84
N VAL A 41 -2.05 -9.24 6.07
CA VAL A 41 -2.66 -9.42 7.41
C VAL A 41 -2.57 -10.88 7.86
N ARG A 42 -2.78 -11.83 6.95
CA ARG A 42 -2.77 -13.27 7.24
C ARG A 42 -1.47 -13.73 7.92
N VAL A 43 -0.32 -13.20 7.50
CA VAL A 43 0.99 -13.51 8.11
C VAL A 43 1.00 -13.26 9.62
N TYR A 44 0.27 -12.24 10.08
CA TYR A 44 0.23 -11.84 11.48
C TYR A 44 -0.97 -12.42 12.23
N ALA A 45 -2.06 -12.74 11.53
CA ALA A 45 -3.27 -13.28 12.14
C ALA A 45 -3.25 -14.80 12.34
N GLU A 46 -2.42 -15.54 11.59
CA GLU A 46 -2.35 -17.00 11.67
C GLU A 46 -1.36 -17.52 12.72
N ASP A 47 -0.45 -16.69 13.22
CA ASP A 47 0.46 -17.09 14.29
C ASP A 47 -0.27 -17.06 15.64
N PRO A 48 -0.43 -18.20 16.34
CA PRO A 48 -1.11 -18.25 17.64
C PRO A 48 -0.44 -17.39 18.73
N LEU A 49 0.84 -17.06 18.56
CA LEU A 49 1.60 -16.18 19.46
C LEU A 49 1.40 -14.70 19.13
N GLN A 50 0.75 -14.39 18.00
CA GLN A 50 0.59 -13.04 17.49
C GLN A 50 -0.90 -12.65 17.43
N GLN A 51 -1.43 -12.17 18.55
CA GLN A 51 -2.85 -11.78 18.65
C GLN A 51 -3.12 -10.30 18.35
N ASN A 52 -2.09 -9.49 18.14
CA ASN A 52 -2.18 -8.04 17.94
C ASN A 52 -2.26 -7.63 16.45
N TRP A 53 -2.95 -8.43 15.64
CA TRP A 53 -3.08 -8.18 14.20
C TRP A 53 -3.76 -6.85 13.89
N ASP A 54 -4.63 -6.37 14.78
CA ASP A 54 -5.33 -5.10 14.72
C ASP A 54 -4.39 -3.90 14.93
N GLU A 55 -3.46 -3.99 15.88
CA GLU A 55 -2.40 -2.99 16.07
C GLU A 55 -1.44 -2.93 14.86
N ILE A 56 -1.22 -4.08 14.23
CA ILE A 56 -0.31 -4.20 13.08
C ILE A 56 -1.00 -3.74 11.78
N ALA A 57 -2.33 -3.79 11.70
CA ALA A 57 -3.09 -3.45 10.49
C ALA A 57 -2.79 -2.02 10.00
N GLU A 58 -2.72 -1.03 10.89
CA GLU A 58 -2.39 0.35 10.51
C GLU A 58 -0.99 0.45 9.87
N LYS A 59 -0.01 -0.23 10.47
CA LYS A 59 1.38 -0.27 9.96
C LYS A 59 1.44 -0.98 8.60
N LEU A 60 0.64 -2.02 8.41
CA LEU A 60 0.55 -2.73 7.13
C LEU A 60 -0.07 -1.86 6.04
N ILE A 61 -1.15 -1.14 6.33
CA ILE A 61 -1.76 -0.21 5.36
C ILE A 61 -0.77 0.88 4.98
N PHE A 62 -0.03 1.44 5.95
CA PHE A 62 1.04 2.39 5.66
C PHE A 62 2.12 1.80 4.75
N ALA A 63 2.57 0.57 5.03
CA ALA A 63 3.56 -0.12 4.21
C ALA A 63 3.05 -0.40 2.79
N ILE A 64 1.81 -0.89 2.64
CA ILE A 64 1.18 -1.16 1.35
C ILE A 64 1.06 0.12 0.52
N ASN A 65 0.55 1.20 1.10
CA ASN A 65 0.38 2.48 0.40
C ASN A 65 1.71 3.14 0.00
N ASN A 66 2.80 2.81 0.67
CA ASN A 66 4.15 3.31 0.37
C ASN A 66 5.04 2.30 -0.39
N SER A 67 4.52 1.11 -0.68
CA SER A 67 5.20 0.13 -1.52
C SER A 67 4.99 0.47 -3.00
N GLN A 68 5.95 0.10 -3.85
CA GLN A 68 5.84 0.35 -5.28
C GLN A 68 4.80 -0.60 -5.89
N ASP A 69 3.78 -0.04 -6.55
CA ASP A 69 2.81 -0.81 -7.30
C ASP A 69 3.47 -1.28 -8.61
N GLY A 70 3.54 -2.60 -8.83
CA GLY A 70 4.21 -3.19 -9.99
C GLY A 70 3.59 -2.83 -11.35
N THR A 71 2.29 -2.48 -11.38
CA THR A 71 1.58 -2.02 -12.59
C THR A 71 1.77 -0.53 -12.83
N ARG A 72 1.67 0.29 -11.77
CA ARG A 72 1.75 1.75 -11.88
C ARG A 72 3.16 2.31 -11.84
N LYS A 73 4.12 1.49 -11.37
CA LYS A 73 5.53 1.85 -11.14
C LYS A 73 5.73 3.01 -10.15
N GLU A 74 4.69 3.38 -9.41
CA GLU A 74 4.67 4.42 -8.39
C GLU A 74 4.00 3.89 -7.10
N THR A 75 4.15 4.61 -6.00
CA THR A 75 3.46 4.25 -4.74
C THR A 75 2.02 4.82 -4.75
N PRO A 76 1.02 4.07 -4.24
CA PRO A 76 -0.34 4.59 -4.10
C PRO A 76 -0.40 5.93 -3.35
N PHE A 77 0.41 6.10 -2.30
CA PHE A 77 0.49 7.35 -1.54
C PHE A 77 0.92 8.54 -2.42
N TYR A 78 1.96 8.36 -3.23
CA TYR A 78 2.43 9.43 -4.13
C TYR A 78 1.37 9.81 -5.15
N LEU A 79 0.64 8.83 -5.70
CA LEU A 79 -0.41 9.10 -6.69
C LEU A 79 -1.59 9.87 -6.12
N VAL A 80 -1.91 9.70 -4.83
CA VAL A 80 -2.99 10.42 -4.16
C VAL A 80 -2.56 11.81 -3.69
N HIS A 81 -1.33 11.93 -3.19
CA HIS A 81 -0.89 13.15 -2.48
C HIS A 81 0.11 14.03 -3.26
N GLY A 82 0.79 13.50 -4.28
CA GLY A 82 1.79 14.22 -5.07
C GLY A 82 3.17 14.36 -4.43
N TRP A 83 3.40 13.76 -3.27
CA TRP A 83 4.69 13.74 -2.56
C TRP A 83 4.93 12.39 -1.88
N ASP A 84 6.18 12.08 -1.55
CA ASP A 84 6.51 10.82 -0.88
C ASP A 84 6.25 10.89 0.62
N ALA A 85 5.63 9.87 1.20
CA ALA A 85 5.54 9.78 2.65
C ALA A 85 6.94 9.77 3.29
N GLN A 86 7.03 10.42 4.44
CA GLN A 86 8.23 10.44 5.26
C GLN A 86 8.09 9.36 6.33
N SER A 87 8.64 8.18 6.08
CA SER A 87 8.70 7.13 7.11
C SER A 87 9.84 7.43 8.11
N THR A 88 9.75 6.89 9.31
CA THR A 88 10.83 6.97 10.31
C THR A 88 12.15 6.45 9.74
N LEU A 89 12.13 5.37 8.96
CA LEU A 89 13.30 4.86 8.25
C LEU A 89 13.88 5.88 7.26
N LYS A 90 13.03 6.61 6.52
CA LYS A 90 13.48 7.65 5.57
C LYS A 90 14.05 8.87 6.31
N ALA A 91 13.44 9.25 7.43
CA ALA A 91 13.93 10.33 8.30
C ALA A 91 15.26 9.96 8.98
N MET A 92 15.41 8.72 9.44
CA MET A 92 16.67 8.21 9.99
C MET A 92 17.76 8.09 8.91
N SER A 93 17.39 7.66 7.71
CA SER A 93 18.32 7.59 6.57
C SER A 93 18.80 8.97 6.14
N SER A 94 17.93 10.00 6.22
CA SER A 94 18.33 11.38 5.92
C SER A 94 19.19 12.00 7.03
N SER A 95 19.00 11.63 8.30
CA SER A 95 19.91 12.02 9.38
C SER A 95 21.27 11.34 9.28
N LEU A 96 21.33 10.08 8.87
CA LEU A 96 22.59 9.36 8.61
C LEU A 96 23.37 9.98 7.44
N LYS A 97 22.68 10.48 6.41
CA LYS A 97 23.29 11.19 5.27
C LYS A 97 23.71 12.62 5.58
N ARG A 98 23.40 13.18 6.75
CA ARG A 98 23.74 14.57 7.11
C ARG A 98 25.25 14.82 7.28
N GLY A 99 26.07 13.76 7.30
CA GLY A 99 27.54 13.84 7.20
C GLY A 99 28.11 13.78 5.78
N SER A 100 27.28 13.55 4.76
CA SER A 100 27.70 13.45 3.36
C SER A 100 26.87 14.42 2.54
N GLY A 101 27.43 15.61 2.31
CA GLY A 101 26.81 16.66 1.52
C GLY A 101 26.48 16.19 0.11
N ARG A 102 25.23 15.80 -0.11
CA ARG A 102 24.51 15.83 -1.40
C ARG A 102 23.10 15.34 -1.15
N GLN A 103 22.20 16.31 -1.03
CA GLN A 103 20.76 16.12 -1.15
C GLN A 103 20.49 15.63 -2.57
N SER A 104 20.67 14.34 -2.79
CA SER A 104 20.39 13.66 -4.05
C SER A 104 18.89 13.68 -4.27
N ASP A 105 18.47 14.14 -5.46
CA ASP A 105 17.09 14.22 -5.93
C ASP A 105 16.27 13.02 -5.45
N ALA A 106 15.06 13.27 -4.93
CA ALA A 106 14.17 12.21 -4.48
C ALA A 106 13.96 11.13 -5.56
N LEU A 107 14.00 11.52 -6.84
CA LEU A 107 14.00 10.66 -8.02
C LEU A 107 15.19 9.69 -8.08
N ALA A 108 16.40 10.14 -7.77
CA ALA A 108 17.60 9.29 -7.77
C ALA A 108 17.56 8.26 -6.66
N TRP A 109 17.07 8.64 -5.47
CA TRP A 109 16.83 7.69 -4.38
C TRP A 109 15.71 6.69 -4.73
N ARG A 110 14.60 7.15 -5.33
CA ARG A 110 13.51 6.26 -5.80
C ARG A 110 14.01 5.22 -6.80
N ARG A 111 14.86 5.62 -7.76
CA ARG A 111 15.48 4.68 -8.72
C ARG A 111 16.33 3.62 -8.01
N GLU A 112 17.05 4.00 -6.97
CA GLU A 112 17.86 3.07 -6.19
C GLU A 112 17.00 2.05 -5.44
N VAL A 113 15.99 2.52 -4.70
CA VAL A 113 15.11 1.64 -3.92
C VAL A 113 14.36 0.65 -4.82
N ASN A 114 13.86 1.12 -5.96
CA ASN A 114 13.18 0.27 -6.95
C ASN A 114 14.12 -0.81 -7.51
N ARG A 115 15.40 -0.46 -7.75
CA ARG A 115 16.41 -1.43 -8.19
C ARG A 115 16.66 -2.51 -7.12
N GLN A 116 16.77 -2.12 -5.85
CA GLN A 116 16.99 -3.07 -4.76
C GLN A 116 15.79 -4.02 -4.55
N GLN A 117 14.56 -3.50 -4.72
CA GLN A 117 13.34 -4.30 -4.69
C GLN A 117 13.31 -5.33 -5.84
N GLU A 118 13.68 -4.94 -7.06
CA GLU A 118 13.76 -5.84 -8.21
C GLU A 118 14.81 -6.95 -8.01
N ILE A 119 15.97 -6.61 -7.43
CA ILE A 119 17.01 -7.58 -7.09
C ILE A 119 16.47 -8.57 -6.05
N ALA A 120 15.85 -8.10 -4.97
CA ALA A 120 15.29 -8.97 -3.92
C ALA A 120 14.21 -9.93 -4.47
N LEU A 121 13.36 -9.44 -5.38
CA LEU A 121 12.36 -10.27 -6.07
C LEU A 121 12.99 -11.30 -7.02
N SER A 122 14.14 -10.98 -7.63
CA SER A 122 14.89 -11.92 -8.48
C SER A 122 15.58 -13.02 -7.67
N MET A 123 16.00 -12.72 -6.44
CA MET A 123 16.64 -13.65 -5.51
C MET A 123 15.66 -14.55 -4.76
N ALA A 124 14.37 -14.19 -4.74
CA ALA A 124 13.30 -14.96 -4.10
C ALA A 124 12.64 -16.02 -5.02
N LYS A 125 13.22 -16.28 -6.20
CA LYS A 125 12.91 -17.41 -7.08
C LYS A 125 13.88 -18.55 -6.86
#